data_AF-A0A962MN43-F1
#
_entry.id   AF-A0A962MN43-F1
#
_cell.length_a   1.000
_cell.length_b   1.000
_cell.length_c   1.000
_cell.angle_alpha   90.00
_cell.angle_beta   90.00
_cell.angle_gamma   90.00
#
_symmetry.space_group_name_H-M   'P 1'
#
loop_
_entity.id
_entity.type
_entity.pdbx_description
1 polymer ?
#
loop_
_entity_poly.entity_id
_entity_poly.type
_entity_poly.pdbx_seq_one_letter_code
_entity_poly.pdbx_strand_id
1 'polypeptide(L)' 'MSDSKKMPIEMLDLVRFLARAWADADDFVYQHCSPDALAHYPVVQGTANQMAIRRIAAQPHDRANVAMAIKWLEHISD' A
#
# COMPACT_ATOMS: atom_id res chain seq x y z
N MET A 1 -13.10 25.65 -11.18
CA MET A 1 -12.96 24.18 -11.21
C MET A 1 -11.52 23.89 -10.82
N SER A 2 -11.30 23.26 -9.66
CA SER A 2 -9.95 22.92 -9.20
C SER A 2 -9.38 21.87 -10.15
N ASP A 3 -8.29 22.18 -10.85
CA ASP A 3 -7.50 21.20 -11.59
C ASP A 3 -7.09 20.12 -10.60
N SER A 4 -7.77 18.98 -10.63
CA SER A 4 -7.31 17.81 -9.89
C SER A 4 -5.98 17.41 -10.52
N LYS A 5 -4.88 17.81 -9.87
CA LYS A 5 -3.53 17.35 -10.21
C LYS A 5 -3.60 15.83 -10.23
N LYS A 6 -3.65 15.25 -11.44
CA LYS A 6 -3.62 13.81 -11.62
C LYS A 6 -2.31 13.33 -10.98
N MET A 7 -2.43 12.39 -10.05
CA MET A 7 -1.27 11.76 -9.41
C MET A 7 -0.38 11.15 -10.51
N PRO A 8 0.94 11.39 -10.49
CA PRO A 8 1.86 10.75 -11.43
C PRO A 8 1.71 9.23 -11.38
N ILE A 9 1.85 8.57 -12.53
CA ILE A 9 1.65 7.12 -12.63
C ILE A 9 2.65 6.36 -11.75
N GLU A 10 3.84 6.91 -11.57
CA GLU A 10 4.91 6.40 -10.71
C GLU A 10 4.50 6.37 -9.25
N MET A 11 3.89 7.46 -8.77
CA MET A 11 3.39 7.55 -7.40
C MET A 11 2.19 6.63 -7.19
N LEU A 12 1.33 6.50 -8.20
CA LEU A 12 0.21 5.55 -8.15
C LEU A 12 0.71 4.10 -8.10
N ASP A 13 1.71 3.75 -8.90
CA ASP A 13 2.32 2.41 -8.89
C ASP A 13 3.07 2.12 -7.58
N LEU A 14 3.71 3.13 -6.98
CA LEU A 14 4.26 3.02 -5.64
C LEU A 14 3.17 2.74 -4.59
N VAL A 15 2.04 3.45 -4.63
CA VAL A 15 0.90 3.20 -3.72
C VAL A 15 0.36 1.78 -3.90
N ARG A 16 0.22 1.30 -5.14
CA ARG A 16 -0.20 -0.08 -5.44
C ARG A 16 0.78 -1.11 -4.89
N PHE A 17 2.07 -0.88 -5.07
CA PHE A 17 3.13 -1.74 -4.53
C PHE A 17 3.07 -1.82 -3.00
N LEU A 18 2.97 -0.68 -2.31
CA LEU A 18 2.87 -0.62 -0.85
C LEU A 18 1.59 -1.28 -0.34
N ALA A 19 0.45 -1.04 -0.99
CA ALA A 19 -0.81 -1.69 -0.64
C ALA A 19 -0.73 -3.21 -0.80
N ARG A 20 -0.02 -3.69 -1.82
CA ARG A 20 0.22 -5.12 -2.02
C ARG A 20 1.09 -5.72 -0.92
N ALA A 21 2.22 -5.08 -0.61
CA ALA A 21 3.09 -5.52 0.48
C ALA A 21 2.35 -5.56 1.83
N TRP A 22 1.48 -4.58 2.10
CA TRP A 22 0.65 -4.56 3.29
C TRP A 22 -0.36 -5.72 3.32
N ALA A 23 -1.07 -5.95 2.21
CA ALA A 23 -2.05 -7.03 2.12
C ALA A 23 -1.40 -8.41 2.32
N ASP A 24 -0.22 -8.62 1.74
CA ASP A 24 0.54 -9.87 1.91
C ASP A 24 0.98 -10.07 3.38
N ALA A 25 1.37 -8.99 4.08
CA ALA A 25 1.71 -9.03 5.51
C ALA A 25 0.48 -9.34 6.39
N ASP A 26 -0.67 -8.70 6.12
CA ASP A 26 -1.92 -8.98 6.81
C ASP A 26 -2.31 -10.45 6.64
N ASP A 27 -2.26 -10.97 5.41
CA ASP A 27 -2.60 -12.37 5.12
C ASP A 27 -1.67 -13.35 5.85
N PHE A 28 -0.36 -13.07 5.89
CA PHE A 28 0.61 -13.87 6.67
C PHE A 28 0.26 -13.87 8.16
N VAL A 29 0.02 -12.70 8.75
CA VAL A 29 -0.30 -12.56 10.16
C VAL A 29 -1.59 -13.31 10.51
N TYR A 30 -2.65 -13.17 9.70
CA TYR A 30 -3.90 -13.89 9.92
C TYR A 30 -3.76 -15.42 9.79
N GLN A 31 -2.85 -15.91 8.97
CA GLN A 31 -2.63 -17.35 8.77
C GLN A 31 -1.71 -17.99 9.82
N HIS A 32 -0.80 -17.21 10.42
CA HIS A 32 0.29 -17.76 11.21
C HIS A 32 0.36 -17.27 12.66
N CYS A 33 -0.36 -16.21 13.03
CA CYS A 33 -0.35 -15.69 14.40
C CYS A 33 -1.50 -16.27 15.23
N SER A 34 -1.27 -16.43 16.54
CA SER A 34 -2.31 -16.86 17.48
C SER A 34 -3.41 -15.79 17.63
N PRO A 35 -4.62 -16.16 18.08
CA PRO A 35 -5.69 -15.20 18.34
C PRO A 35 -5.29 -14.08 19.32
N ASP A 36 -4.46 -14.41 20.30
CA ASP A 36 -3.93 -13.44 21.28
C ASP A 36 -3.00 -12.42 20.62
N ALA A 37 -2.07 -12.87 19.76
CA ALA A 37 -1.22 -11.98 18.99
C ALA A 37 -2.03 -11.10 18.02
N LEU A 38 -3.08 -11.65 17.40
CA LEU A 38 -3.98 -10.90 16.51
C LEU A 38 -4.77 -9.81 17.24
N ALA A 39 -5.10 -9.99 18.53
CA ALA A 39 -5.79 -8.97 19.33
C ALA A 39 -4.94 -7.71 19.55
N HIS A 40 -3.61 -7.83 19.45
CA HIS A 40 -2.65 -6.73 19.60
C HIS A 40 -2.06 -6.26 18.26
N TYR A 41 -2.38 -6.92 17.15
CA TYR A 41 -1.88 -6.54 15.84
C TYR A 41 -2.47 -5.19 15.41
N PRO A 42 -1.65 -4.21 14.99
CA PRO A 42 -2.13 -2.92 14.52
C PRO A 42 -2.85 -3.09 13.18
N VAL A 43 -4.16 -3.36 13.25
CA VAL A 43 -5.03 -3.41 12.08
C VAL A 43 -5.31 -2.01 11.55
N VAL A 44 -5.33 -1.88 10.23
CA VAL A 44 -5.96 -0.73 9.57
C VAL A 44 -7.41 -0.65 10.06
N GLN A 45 -7.71 0.39 10.84
CA GLN A 45 -8.99 0.51 11.51
C GLN A 45 -10.14 0.59 10.48
N GLY A 46 -11.08 -0.34 10.58
CA GLY A 46 -12.30 -0.38 9.79
C GLY A 46 -12.24 -1.31 8.57
N THR A 47 -13.22 -2.20 8.47
CA THR A 47 -13.39 -3.16 7.37
C THR A 47 -13.37 -2.50 5.99
N ALA A 48 -13.91 -1.27 5.87
CA ALA A 48 -13.93 -0.53 4.62
C ALA A 48 -12.52 -0.18 4.12
N ASN A 49 -11.61 0.20 5.02
CA ASN A 49 -10.24 0.57 4.67
C ASN A 49 -9.42 -0.67 4.28
N GLN A 50 -9.58 -1.78 5.01
CA GLN A 50 -8.97 -3.06 4.64
C GLN A 50 -9.44 -3.53 3.26
N MET A 51 -10.73 -3.42 2.97
CA MET A 51 -11.27 -3.75 1.65
C MET A 51 -10.74 -2.82 0.55
N ALA A 52 -10.54 -1.53 0.85
CA ALA A 52 -9.93 -0.59 -0.08
C ALA A 52 -8.48 -0.96 -0.39
N ILE A 53 -7.67 -1.27 0.63
CA ILE A 53 -6.28 -1.72 0.47
C ILE A 53 -6.23 -2.98 -0.37
N ARG A 54 -7.07 -3.99 -0.08
CA ARG A 54 -7.14 -5.23 -0.88
C ARG A 54 -7.50 -4.96 -2.34
N ARG A 55 -8.43 -4.02 -2.61
CA ARG A 55 -8.78 -3.61 -3.98
C ARG A 55 -7.63 -2.91 -4.70
N ILE A 56 -6.85 -2.10 -4.01
CA ILE A 56 -5.68 -1.41 -4.58
C ILE A 56 -4.54 -2.41 -4.82
N ALA A 57 -4.28 -3.31 -3.86
CA ALA A 57 -3.28 -4.37 -3.91
C ALA A 57 -3.46 -5.34 -5.09
N ALA A 58 -4.71 -5.55 -5.52
CA ALA A 58 -5.04 -6.38 -6.68
C ALA A 58 -4.75 -5.71 -8.03
N GLN A 59 -4.47 -4.40 -8.05
CA GLN A 59 -4.15 -3.69 -9.29
C GLN A 59 -2.69 -3.95 -9.70
N PRO A 60 -2.43 -4.13 -11.00
CA PRO A 60 -1.05 -4.26 -11.49
C PRO A 60 -0.29 -2.94 -11.31
N HIS A 61 1.01 -3.04 -11.12
CA HIS A 61 1.95 -1.91 -11.07
C HIS A 61 3.22 -2.27 -11.83
N ASP A 62 3.91 -1.27 -12.38
CA ASP A 62 5.19 -1.44 -13.06
C ASP A 62 6.36 -1.22 -12.07
N ARG A 63 7.33 -2.15 -12.05
CA ARG A 63 8.51 -2.05 -11.17
C ARG A 63 9.42 -0.88 -11.52
N ALA A 64 9.53 -0.51 -12.79
CA ALA A 64 10.33 0.63 -13.22
C ALA A 64 9.75 1.95 -12.69
N ASN A 65 8.41 2.07 -12.71
CA ASN A 65 7.68 3.20 -12.14
C ASN A 65 7.87 3.30 -10.61
N VAL A 66 7.81 2.17 -9.90
CA VAL A 66 8.09 2.12 -8.45
C VAL A 66 9.52 2.60 -8.14
N ALA A 67 10.51 2.11 -8.88
CA ALA A 67 11.91 2.51 -8.68
C ALA A 67 12.13 4.02 -8.93
N MET A 68 11.44 4.58 -9.92
CA MET A 68 11.48 6.01 -10.20
C MET A 68 10.84 6.85 -9.08
N ALA A 69 9.68 6.43 -8.57
CA ALA A 69 9.03 7.09 -7.45
C ALA A 69 9.89 7.09 -6.18
N ILE A 70 10.57 5.97 -5.88
CA ILE A 70 11.49 5.87 -4.74
C ILE A 70 12.63 6.88 -4.88
N LYS A 71 13.27 6.92 -6.05
CA LYS A 71 14.34 7.91 -6.32
C LYS A 71 13.86 9.34 -6.09
N TRP A 72 12.64 9.68 -6.51
CA TRP A 72 12.10 11.00 -6.23
C TRP A 72 11.95 11.28 -4.73
N LEU A 73 11.44 10.33 -3.95
CA LEU A 73 11.29 10.48 -2.50
C LEU A 73 12.64 10.63 -1.78
N GLU A 74 13.67 9.93 -2.24
CA GLU A 74 15.04 10.07 -1.70
C GLU A 74 15.56 11.50 -1.87
N HIS A 75 15.30 12.14 -3.01
CA HIS A 75 15.76 13.51 -3.30
C HIS A 75 14.86 14.61 -2.72
N ILE A 76 13.70 14.27 -2.15
CA ILE A 76 12.83 15.22 -1.41
C ILE A 76 13.32 15.38 0.05
N SER A 77 14.18 14.48 0.52
CA SER A 77 14.66 14.44 1.91
C SER A 77 15.95 15.23 2.15
N ASP A 78 16.50 15.87 1.11
CA ASP A 78 17.65 16.80 1.14
C ASP A 78 17.18 18.27 1.12
#